data_AF-A0A251Q3S0-F1
#
_entry.id   AF-A0A251Q3S0-F1
#
_cell.length_a   1.000
_cell.length_b   1.000
_cell.length_c   1.000
_cell.angle_alpha   90.00
_cell.angle_beta   90.00
_cell.angle_gamma   90.00
#
_symmetry.space_group_name_H-M   'P 1'
#
loop_
_entity.id
_entity.type
_entity.pdbx_description
1 polymer ?
#
loop_
_entity_poly.entity_id
_entity_poly.type
_entity_poly.pdbx_seq_one_letter_code
_entity_poly.pdbx_strand_id
1 'polypeptide(L)'
;MASSPNDIHQPLLQSYPPPPTLTTKHDDLPDLHLHHDLHSSNELERVLSDTNRPFLERLKPALWIESKLLFYLAAPAVIVYMINYVMSMSTQIFAGHLGNLELAAASLGNNGILIFSYGLLLGMGSAVETLCGQAYGAHKYEMLGIYLQRSTILLTLGGVLLTIVYIFSRPILILLGQSPSIASAAAIYVYGLIPQIFSFAVNFPIQKFLQAQSIVAPSAYISASTLVLHLVLSWVVVYKMGLGLLGAALVLSLSWWITVLAQFVYIVKSERCKNTWRGFSWQAFSGLLGFFKLSVASAVMLCLETWYFQILVLLAGLLPNPELALDSLSICTTISGWVFMISVGLNAAARCCCWVWMASFCCVCECGVLLLGWSTIWCASRILLQMWC
;
A
#
# COMPACT_ATOMS: atom_id res chain seq x y z
N MET A 1 -44.41 11.52 7.77
CA MET A 1 -44.63 12.01 6.39
C MET A 1 -43.59 11.35 5.50
N ALA A 2 -44.04 10.78 4.39
CA ALA A 2 -43.33 9.79 3.59
C ALA A 2 -42.03 10.31 2.95
N SER A 3 -41.01 9.46 2.97
CA SER A 3 -39.76 9.57 2.23
C SER A 3 -39.99 9.26 0.74
N SER A 4 -39.65 10.18 -0.15
CA SER A 4 -39.61 9.94 -1.60
C SER A 4 -38.24 9.34 -1.99
N PRO A 5 -38.18 8.28 -2.83
CA PRO A 5 -36.96 7.54 -3.12
C PRO A 5 -36.30 7.95 -4.46
N ASN A 6 -35.86 9.21 -4.63
CA ASN A 6 -35.27 9.64 -5.92
C ASN A 6 -34.04 10.57 -5.89
N ASP A 7 -33.40 10.84 -4.75
CA ASP A 7 -32.26 11.77 -4.68
C ASP A 7 -30.86 11.15 -4.92
N ILE A 8 -30.73 10.10 -5.75
CA ILE A 8 -29.43 9.43 -6.01
C ILE A 8 -28.79 9.86 -7.35
N HIS A 9 -29.46 10.65 -8.19
CA HIS A 9 -28.94 11.01 -9.52
C HIS A 9 -29.17 12.47 -9.92
N GLN A 10 -28.54 13.43 -9.24
CA GLN A 10 -28.45 14.81 -9.73
C GLN A 10 -26.98 15.24 -9.94
N PRO A 11 -26.59 15.69 -11.15
CA PRO A 11 -25.25 16.24 -11.39
C PRO A 11 -25.12 17.61 -10.70
N LEU A 12 -24.09 17.75 -9.85
CA LEU A 12 -23.78 18.97 -9.11
C LEU A 12 -23.14 20.02 -10.03
N LEU A 13 -23.97 20.79 -10.73
CA LEU A 13 -23.57 22.07 -11.33
C LEU A 13 -24.43 23.17 -10.70
N GLN A 14 -23.98 23.68 -9.54
CA GLN A 14 -24.43 24.95 -8.99
C GLN A 14 -23.20 25.79 -8.64
N SER A 15 -23.20 27.02 -9.16
CA SER A 15 -22.16 28.04 -8.95
C SER A 15 -22.14 28.52 -7.49
N TYR A 16 -20.99 28.42 -6.84
CA TYR A 16 -20.77 28.96 -5.48
C TYR A 16 -20.63 30.49 -5.51
N PRO A 17 -21.18 31.22 -4.53
CA PRO A 17 -20.78 32.61 -4.24
C PRO A 17 -19.39 32.64 -3.55
N PRO A 18 -18.64 33.76 -3.64
CA PRO A 18 -17.28 33.84 -3.10
C PRO A 18 -17.24 33.78 -1.57
N PRO A 19 -16.17 33.25 -0.96
CA PRO A 19 -16.07 33.05 0.48
C PRO A 19 -15.88 34.38 1.25
N PRO A 20 -16.40 34.50 2.48
CA PRO A 20 -16.19 35.66 3.33
C PRO A 20 -14.76 35.71 3.89
N THR A 21 -14.18 36.91 3.93
CA THR A 21 -12.85 37.22 4.45
C THR A 21 -12.79 37.02 5.97
N LEU A 22 -12.19 35.93 6.45
CA LEU A 22 -11.88 35.73 7.86
C LEU A 22 -10.56 36.43 8.22
N THR A 23 -10.67 37.53 8.96
CA THR A 23 -9.57 38.12 9.71
C THR A 23 -9.52 37.49 11.09
N THR A 24 -8.56 36.59 11.33
CA THR A 24 -8.21 36.15 12.68
C THR A 24 -6.70 36.12 12.84
N LYS A 25 -6.20 36.96 13.76
CA LYS A 25 -4.84 36.94 14.29
C LYS A 25 -4.49 35.52 14.79
N HIS A 26 -3.37 34.99 14.34
CA HIS A 26 -2.75 33.77 14.87
C HIS A 26 -1.37 34.11 15.43
N ASP A 27 -1.17 33.89 16.72
CA ASP A 27 0.14 33.85 17.38
C ASP A 27 0.65 32.38 17.39
N ASP A 28 1.85 32.20 16.82
CA ASP A 28 2.96 31.27 17.13
C ASP A 28 2.80 29.74 17.28
N LEU A 29 3.03 28.98 16.17
CA LEU A 29 3.99 27.87 16.00
C LEU A 29 4.03 27.44 14.49
N PRO A 30 5.14 26.93 13.90
CA PRO A 30 5.39 27.07 12.47
C PRO A 30 4.63 26.03 11.63
N ASP A 31 3.61 26.52 10.93
CA ASP A 31 2.77 25.79 9.98
C ASP A 31 3.43 25.68 8.59
N LEU A 32 4.72 25.31 8.56
CA LEU A 32 5.58 25.43 7.38
C LEU A 32 5.10 24.60 6.17
N HIS A 33 4.51 23.44 6.42
CA HIS A 33 4.06 22.53 5.36
C HIS A 33 2.69 22.90 4.77
N LEU A 34 1.74 23.36 5.60
CA LEU A 34 0.44 23.79 5.10
C LEU A 34 0.58 25.06 4.26
N HIS A 35 1.46 25.99 4.70
CA HIS A 35 1.83 27.16 3.92
C HIS A 35 2.53 26.81 2.60
N HIS A 36 3.40 25.80 2.59
CA HIS A 36 4.10 25.39 1.37
C HIS A 36 3.13 24.79 0.33
N ASP A 37 2.18 23.95 0.75
CA ASP A 37 1.19 23.33 -0.15
C ASP A 37 0.22 24.38 -0.72
N LEU A 38 -0.34 25.27 0.12
CA LEU A 38 -1.20 26.36 -0.34
C LEU A 38 -0.46 27.35 -1.25
N HIS A 39 0.78 27.70 -0.93
CA HIS A 39 1.59 28.60 -1.77
C HIS A 39 1.87 27.96 -3.14
N SER A 40 2.25 26.68 -3.16
CA SER A 40 2.56 25.96 -4.41
C SER A 40 1.31 25.77 -5.28
N SER A 41 0.15 25.47 -4.68
CA SER A 41 -1.13 25.37 -5.41
C SER A 41 -1.58 26.71 -6.00
N ASN A 42 -1.47 27.81 -5.24
CA ASN A 42 -1.80 29.15 -5.72
C ASN A 42 -0.85 29.61 -6.83
N GLU A 43 0.44 29.29 -6.73
CA GLU A 43 1.41 29.57 -7.79
C GLU A 43 1.11 28.76 -9.06
N LEU A 44 0.77 27.47 -8.91
CA LEU A 44 0.40 26.61 -10.02
C LEU A 44 -0.86 27.13 -10.74
N GLU A 45 -1.90 27.49 -9.99
CA GLU A 45 -3.14 28.05 -10.54
C GLU A 45 -2.87 29.37 -11.27
N ARG A 46 -2.00 30.23 -10.70
CA ARG A 46 -1.58 31.49 -11.34
C ARG A 46 -0.82 31.27 -12.65
N VAL A 47 0.07 30.29 -12.71
CA VAL A 47 0.85 29.94 -13.91
C VAL A 47 -0.05 29.36 -15.00
N LEU A 48 -1.01 28.51 -14.64
CA LEU A 48 -1.94 27.90 -15.60
C LEU A 48 -2.97 28.90 -16.12
N SER A 49 -3.45 29.81 -15.27
CA SER A 49 -4.46 30.82 -15.59
C SER A 49 -3.92 32.03 -16.38
N ASP A 50 -2.60 32.18 -16.52
CA ASP A 50 -1.99 33.30 -17.25
C ASP A 50 -2.24 33.19 -18.76
N THR A 51 -3.37 33.71 -19.25
CA THR A 51 -3.80 33.66 -20.65
C THR A 51 -2.83 34.30 -21.65
N ASN A 52 -1.84 35.08 -21.18
CA ASN A 52 -0.92 35.82 -22.03
C ASN A 52 0.21 34.97 -22.62
N ARG A 53 0.47 33.77 -22.10
CA ARG A 53 1.56 32.88 -22.58
C ARG A 53 1.01 31.73 -23.40
N PRO A 54 1.70 31.23 -24.44
CA PRO A 54 1.31 29.99 -25.11
C PRO A 54 1.36 28.79 -24.14
N PHE A 55 0.49 27.80 -24.33
CA PHE A 55 0.34 26.64 -23.43
C PHE A 55 1.66 25.91 -23.14
N LEU A 56 2.51 25.73 -24.15
CA LEU A 56 3.82 25.08 -24.02
C LEU A 56 4.79 25.83 -23.09
N GLU A 57 4.69 27.16 -23.03
CA GLU A 57 5.53 27.97 -22.13
C GLU A 57 5.02 27.97 -20.69
N ARG A 58 3.71 27.74 -20.47
CA ARG A 58 3.13 27.52 -19.13
C ARG A 58 3.46 26.13 -18.59
N LEU A 59 3.64 25.15 -19.49
CA LEU A 59 3.83 23.76 -19.11
C LEU A 59 5.14 23.53 -18.33
N LYS A 60 6.27 24.14 -18.75
CA LYS A 60 7.56 23.99 -18.05
C LYS A 60 7.53 24.43 -16.58
N PRO A 61 7.10 25.66 -16.23
CA PRO A 61 7.01 26.09 -14.83
C PRO A 61 5.93 25.33 -14.05
N ALA A 62 4.78 25.01 -14.67
CA ALA A 62 3.75 24.19 -14.02
C ALA A 62 4.28 22.79 -13.66
N LEU A 63 4.93 22.10 -14.61
CA LEU A 63 5.56 20.80 -14.39
C LEU A 63 6.64 20.87 -13.31
N TRP A 64 7.43 21.94 -13.23
CA TRP A 64 8.46 22.09 -12.21
C TRP A 64 7.90 22.23 -10.81
N ILE A 65 6.84 23.05 -10.65
CA ILE A 65 6.14 23.22 -9.36
C ILE A 65 5.50 21.88 -8.95
N GLU A 66 4.78 21.23 -9.86
CA GLU A 66 4.12 19.95 -9.60
C GLU A 66 5.14 18.83 -9.30
N SER A 67 6.28 18.78 -9.99
CA SER A 67 7.34 17.80 -9.72
C SER A 67 7.94 17.95 -8.33
N LYS A 68 8.13 19.19 -7.85
CA LYS A 68 8.63 19.44 -6.49
C LYS A 68 7.62 18.98 -5.44
N LEU A 69 6.36 19.32 -5.63
CA LEU A 69 5.28 18.92 -4.71
C LEU A 69 5.14 17.38 -4.68
N LEU A 70 5.14 16.76 -5.86
CA LEU A 70 5.09 15.32 -6.01
C LEU A 70 6.30 14.65 -5.35
N PHE A 71 7.51 15.19 -5.51
CA PHE A 71 8.70 14.64 -4.86
C PHE A 71 8.60 14.67 -3.33
N TYR A 72 8.13 15.79 -2.75
CA TYR A 72 7.96 15.93 -1.30
C TYR A 72 6.97 14.92 -0.72
N LEU A 73 5.95 14.55 -1.49
CA LEU A 73 4.95 13.59 -1.05
C LEU A 73 5.31 12.14 -1.40
N ALA A 74 5.95 11.92 -2.55
CA ALA A 74 6.36 10.62 -3.03
C ALA A 74 7.53 10.07 -2.24
N ALA A 75 8.54 10.89 -1.91
CA ALA A 75 9.74 10.38 -1.23
C ALA A 75 9.41 9.71 0.11
N PRO A 76 8.62 10.31 1.03
CA PRO A 76 8.23 9.64 2.27
C PRO A 76 7.33 8.42 2.04
N ALA A 77 6.42 8.47 1.06
CA ALA A 77 5.55 7.34 0.74
C ALA A 77 6.36 6.13 0.23
N VAL A 78 7.29 6.36 -0.70
CA VAL A 78 8.23 5.34 -1.20
C VAL A 78 9.05 4.79 -0.04
N ILE A 79 9.61 5.63 0.83
CA ILE A 79 10.37 5.20 2.00
C ILE A 79 9.55 4.26 2.90
N VAL A 80 8.27 4.55 3.15
CA VAL A 80 7.40 3.67 3.94
C VAL A 80 7.26 2.29 3.31
N TYR A 81 6.91 2.23 2.01
CA TYR A 81 6.77 0.95 1.32
C TYR A 81 8.09 0.17 1.29
N MET A 82 9.20 0.88 1.08
CA MET A 82 10.52 0.26 1.06
C MET A 82 10.91 -0.31 2.42
N ILE A 83 10.69 0.43 3.51
CA ILE A 83 10.97 -0.03 4.86
C ILE A 83 10.12 -1.26 5.20
N ASN A 84 8.85 -1.25 4.83
CA ASN A 84 7.97 -2.40 5.04
C ASN A 84 8.46 -3.65 4.30
N TYR A 85 8.98 -3.47 3.08
CA TYR A 85 9.62 -4.56 2.33
C TYR A 85 10.89 -5.07 3.02
N VAL A 86 11.74 -4.16 3.51
CA VAL A 86 12.97 -4.50 4.26
C VAL A 86 12.65 -5.25 5.55
N MET A 87 11.57 -4.91 6.28
CA MET A 87 11.17 -5.67 7.47
C MET A 87 10.92 -7.14 7.12
N SER A 88 10.13 -7.43 6.08
CA SER A 88 9.86 -8.80 5.63
C SER A 88 11.14 -9.52 5.17
N MET A 89 11.99 -8.84 4.39
CA MET A 89 13.29 -9.40 3.97
C MET A 89 14.18 -9.72 5.16
N SER A 90 14.27 -8.82 6.14
CA SER A 90 15.11 -9.05 7.32
C SER A 90 14.63 -10.26 8.12
N THR A 91 13.32 -10.43 8.29
CA THR A 91 12.74 -11.64 8.93
C THR A 91 13.15 -12.92 8.21
N GLN A 92 13.14 -12.90 6.87
CA GLN A 92 13.59 -14.04 6.06
C GLN A 92 15.09 -14.31 6.22
N ILE A 93 15.92 -13.27 6.32
CA ILE A 93 17.36 -13.41 6.58
C ILE A 93 17.62 -14.04 7.96
N PHE A 94 16.91 -13.58 9.00
CA PHE A 94 16.99 -14.19 10.34
C PHE A 94 16.60 -15.67 10.31
N ALA A 95 15.53 -16.03 9.60
CA ALA A 95 15.13 -17.42 9.41
C ALA A 95 16.19 -18.23 8.65
N GLY A 96 16.87 -17.63 7.67
CA GLY A 96 17.94 -18.32 6.92
C GLY A 96 19.16 -18.67 7.75
N HIS A 97 19.47 -17.88 8.76
CA HIS A 97 20.53 -18.20 9.71
C HIS A 97 20.16 -19.32 10.70
N LEU A 98 18.87 -19.68 10.83
CA LEU A 98 18.46 -20.85 11.61
C LEU A 98 18.69 -22.15 10.84
N GLY A 99 18.52 -22.12 9.52
CA GLY A 99 18.75 -23.27 8.66
C GLY A 99 18.07 -23.14 7.30
N ASN A 100 18.40 -24.05 6.39
CA ASN A 100 17.86 -24.07 5.03
C ASN A 100 16.36 -24.38 5.01
N LEU A 101 15.87 -25.20 5.95
CA LEU A 101 14.45 -25.54 6.07
C LEU A 101 13.63 -24.32 6.51
N GLU A 102 14.14 -23.59 7.49
CA GLU A 102 13.55 -22.36 8.03
C GLU A 102 13.55 -21.25 6.98
N LEU A 103 14.64 -21.12 6.21
CA LEU A 103 14.70 -20.20 5.06
C LEU A 103 13.60 -20.52 4.04
N ALA A 104 13.49 -21.79 3.64
CA ALA A 104 12.50 -22.23 2.68
C ALA A 104 11.08 -21.99 3.19
N ALA A 105 10.83 -22.28 4.46
CA ALA A 105 9.55 -22.03 5.13
C ALA A 105 9.19 -20.54 5.19
N ALA A 106 10.13 -19.68 5.60
CA ALA A 106 9.93 -18.23 5.66
C ALA A 106 9.74 -17.63 4.25
N SER A 107 10.48 -18.10 3.26
CA SER A 107 10.31 -17.70 1.85
C SER A 107 8.91 -18.08 1.33
N LEU A 108 8.47 -19.32 1.58
CA LEU A 108 7.15 -19.79 1.14
C LEU A 108 6.01 -19.03 1.84
N GLY A 109 6.20 -18.69 3.11
CA GLY A 109 5.30 -17.84 3.88
C GLY A 109 5.24 -16.41 3.36
N ASN A 110 6.37 -15.71 3.25
CA ASN A 110 6.44 -14.31 2.84
C ASN A 110 6.11 -14.12 1.35
N ASN A 111 6.73 -14.90 0.46
CA ASN A 111 6.61 -14.71 -0.98
C ASN A 111 5.40 -15.43 -1.57
N GLY A 112 4.89 -16.47 -0.91
CA GLY A 112 3.68 -17.15 -1.33
C GLY A 112 2.44 -16.61 -0.62
N ILE A 113 2.22 -17.11 0.60
CA ILE A 113 0.95 -16.94 1.33
C ILE A 113 0.71 -15.49 1.77
N LEU A 114 1.76 -14.76 2.18
CA LEU A 114 1.66 -13.38 2.63
C LEU A 114 1.42 -12.41 1.46
N ILE A 115 2.15 -12.54 0.34
CA ILE A 115 1.91 -11.73 -0.86
C ILE A 115 0.47 -11.89 -1.35
N PHE A 116 -0.06 -13.11 -1.34
CA PHE A 116 -1.46 -13.37 -1.69
C PHE A 116 -2.43 -12.55 -0.83
N SER A 117 -2.28 -12.59 0.49
CA SER A 117 -3.12 -11.83 1.42
C SER A 117 -2.91 -10.32 1.32
N TYR A 118 -1.66 -9.89 1.16
CA TYR A 118 -1.29 -8.49 1.03
C TYR A 118 -1.92 -7.88 -0.23
N GLY A 119 -1.84 -8.56 -1.38
CA GLY A 119 -2.45 -8.11 -2.64
C GLY A 119 -3.97 -7.94 -2.54
N LEU A 120 -4.67 -8.91 -1.95
CA LEU A 120 -6.12 -8.85 -1.76
C LEU A 120 -6.54 -7.68 -0.86
N LEU A 121 -5.89 -7.54 0.30
CA LEU A 121 -6.19 -6.48 1.27
C LEU A 121 -5.81 -5.09 0.75
N LEU A 122 -4.65 -4.96 0.08
CA LEU A 122 -4.22 -3.72 -0.57
C LEU A 122 -5.22 -3.31 -1.65
N GLY A 123 -5.68 -4.27 -2.46
CA GLY A 123 -6.64 -4.00 -3.52
C GLY A 123 -8.00 -3.56 -3.00
N MET A 124 -8.53 -4.21 -1.97
CA MET A 124 -9.73 -3.71 -1.28
C MET A 124 -9.51 -2.32 -0.66
N GLY A 125 -8.31 -2.03 -0.17
CA GLY A 125 -7.93 -0.73 0.37
C GLY A 125 -7.84 0.40 -0.66
N SER A 126 -7.63 0.09 -1.94
CA SER A 126 -7.50 1.11 -3.00
C SER A 126 -8.82 1.87 -3.28
N ALA A 127 -9.98 1.24 -3.07
CA ALA A 127 -11.27 1.91 -3.16
C ALA A 127 -11.40 3.07 -2.15
N VAL A 128 -10.78 2.91 -0.97
CA VAL A 128 -10.75 3.91 0.11
C VAL A 128 -9.99 5.15 -0.33
N GLU A 129 -8.85 4.94 -1.00
CA GLU A 129 -8.00 6.03 -1.47
C GLU A 129 -8.76 6.96 -2.41
N THR A 130 -9.47 6.39 -3.39
CA THR A 130 -10.30 7.16 -4.33
C THR A 130 -11.38 7.94 -3.61
N LEU A 131 -12.11 7.30 -2.67
CA LEU A 131 -13.20 7.95 -1.94
C LEU A 131 -12.72 9.02 -0.96
N CYS A 132 -11.61 8.77 -0.26
CA CYS A 132 -10.95 9.75 0.62
C CYS A 132 -10.42 10.94 -0.18
N GLY A 133 -9.77 10.71 -1.33
CA GLY A 133 -9.29 11.79 -2.20
C GLY A 133 -10.43 12.65 -2.74
N GLN A 134 -11.51 12.03 -3.21
CA GLN A 134 -12.71 12.75 -3.66
C GLN A 134 -13.37 13.56 -2.53
N ALA A 135 -13.52 12.97 -1.34
CA ALA A 135 -14.11 13.67 -0.21
C ALA A 135 -13.22 14.81 0.31
N TYR A 136 -11.90 14.61 0.30
CA TYR A 136 -10.95 15.64 0.72
C TYR A 136 -10.96 16.83 -0.26
N GLY A 137 -10.92 16.55 -1.57
CA GLY A 137 -11.03 17.59 -2.60
C GLY A 137 -12.39 18.30 -2.63
N ALA A 138 -13.46 17.63 -2.21
CA ALA A 138 -14.79 18.23 -2.04
C ALA A 138 -15.00 18.92 -0.68
N HIS A 139 -13.92 19.10 0.12
CA HIS A 139 -13.96 19.68 1.47
C HIS A 139 -14.89 18.97 2.47
N LYS A 140 -15.23 17.70 2.22
CA LYS A 140 -16.06 16.86 3.10
C LYS A 140 -15.18 16.11 4.11
N TYR A 141 -14.43 16.85 4.92
CA TYR A 141 -13.41 16.32 5.83
C TYR A 141 -13.93 15.26 6.81
N GLU A 142 -15.15 15.40 7.31
CA GLU A 142 -15.79 14.45 8.24
C GLU A 142 -15.96 13.05 7.62
N MET A 143 -16.15 12.97 6.30
CA MET A 143 -16.37 11.69 5.61
C MET A 143 -15.09 10.84 5.56
N LEU A 144 -13.90 11.44 5.68
CA LEU A 144 -12.64 10.69 5.63
C LEU A 144 -12.54 9.71 6.80
N GLY A 145 -12.86 10.15 8.02
CA GLY A 145 -12.87 9.28 9.19
C GLY A 145 -13.89 8.15 9.08
N ILE A 146 -15.04 8.42 8.46
CA ILE A 146 -16.09 7.41 8.22
C ILE A 146 -15.61 6.39 7.19
N TYR A 147 -14.96 6.81 6.10
CA TYR A 147 -14.40 5.89 5.10
C TYR A 147 -13.26 5.03 5.66
N LEU A 148 -12.40 5.59 6.52
CA LEU A 148 -11.37 4.83 7.22
C LEU A 148 -12.00 3.72 8.07
N GLN A 149 -13.02 4.04 8.88
CA GLN A 149 -13.69 3.06 9.74
C GLN A 149 -14.42 1.99 8.91
N ARG A 150 -15.19 2.41 7.91
CA ARG A 150 -15.92 1.51 7.01
C ARG A 150 -14.99 0.54 6.30
N SER A 151 -13.86 1.04 5.80
CA SER A 151 -12.86 0.22 5.17
C SER A 151 -12.22 -0.76 6.14
N THR A 152 -11.84 -0.30 7.34
CA THR A 152 -11.26 -1.15 8.37
C THR A 152 -12.17 -2.32 8.72
N ILE A 153 -13.48 -2.08 8.85
CA ILE A 153 -14.49 -3.13 9.06
C ILE A 153 -14.46 -4.13 7.90
N LEU A 154 -14.51 -3.63 6.66
CA LEU A 154 -14.58 -4.49 5.49
C LEU A 154 -13.31 -5.33 5.28
N LEU A 155 -12.13 -4.71 5.40
CA LEU A 155 -10.85 -5.40 5.29
C LEU A 155 -10.66 -6.39 6.43
N THR A 156 -11.18 -6.10 7.63
CA THR A 156 -11.16 -7.06 8.75
C THR A 156 -12.00 -8.30 8.43
N LEU A 157 -13.20 -8.12 7.83
CA LEU A 157 -14.02 -9.24 7.35
C LEU A 157 -13.28 -10.05 6.28
N GLY A 158 -12.60 -9.39 5.34
CA GLY A 158 -11.73 -10.05 4.37
C GLY A 158 -10.56 -10.80 5.03
N GLY A 159 -9.97 -10.23 6.07
CA GLY A 159 -8.91 -10.84 6.87
C GLY A 159 -9.36 -12.12 7.60
N VAL A 160 -10.60 -12.16 8.09
CA VAL A 160 -11.20 -13.39 8.66
C VAL A 160 -11.26 -14.51 7.62
N LEU A 161 -11.67 -14.19 6.39
CA LEU A 161 -11.69 -15.18 5.30
C LEU A 161 -10.28 -15.67 4.94
N LEU A 162 -9.29 -14.76 4.91
CA LEU A 162 -7.89 -15.10 4.68
C LEU A 162 -7.29 -15.96 5.81
N THR A 163 -7.75 -15.78 7.04
CA THR A 163 -7.29 -16.58 8.18
C THR A 163 -7.60 -18.07 7.98
N ILE A 164 -8.71 -18.40 7.33
CA ILE A 164 -9.05 -19.78 6.97
C ILE A 164 -7.97 -20.37 6.05
N VAL A 165 -7.50 -19.63 5.05
CA VAL A 165 -6.40 -20.04 4.17
C VAL A 165 -5.11 -20.27 4.96
N TYR A 166 -4.83 -19.44 5.96
CA TYR A 166 -3.62 -19.57 6.79
C TYR A 166 -3.69 -20.82 7.67
N ILE A 167 -4.85 -21.10 8.27
CA ILE A 167 -5.08 -22.31 9.09
C ILE A 167 -4.84 -23.57 8.25
N PHE A 168 -5.35 -23.58 7.01
CA PHE A 168 -5.17 -24.69 6.07
C PHE A 168 -3.89 -24.61 5.23
N SER A 169 -2.92 -23.78 5.60
CA SER A 169 -1.66 -23.64 4.85
C SER A 169 -0.92 -24.96 4.67
N ARG A 170 -0.77 -25.78 5.71
CA ARG A 170 -0.11 -27.09 5.63
C ARG A 170 -0.71 -28.03 4.56
N PRO A 171 -2.01 -28.38 4.60
CA PRO A 171 -2.60 -29.26 3.59
C PRO A 171 -2.60 -28.62 2.19
N ILE A 172 -2.75 -27.29 2.07
CA ILE A 172 -2.65 -26.59 0.78
C ILE A 172 -1.23 -26.77 0.20
N LEU A 173 -0.19 -26.57 1.01
CA LEU A 173 1.19 -26.72 0.54
C LEU A 173 1.53 -28.17 0.15
N ILE A 174 1.03 -29.16 0.89
CA ILE A 174 1.18 -30.58 0.52
C ILE A 174 0.47 -30.86 -0.82
N LEU A 175 -0.73 -30.31 -1.02
CA LEU A 175 -1.47 -30.45 -2.28
C LEU A 175 -0.72 -29.81 -3.46
N LEU A 176 0.01 -28.72 -3.21
CA LEU A 176 0.88 -28.06 -4.19
C LEU A 176 2.22 -28.80 -4.41
N GLY A 177 2.41 -29.98 -3.82
CA GLY A 177 3.57 -30.84 -4.03
C GLY A 177 4.77 -30.57 -3.11
N GLN A 178 4.62 -29.75 -2.07
CA GLN A 178 5.68 -29.54 -1.09
C GLN A 178 5.88 -30.75 -0.18
N SER A 179 7.13 -30.99 0.22
CA SER A 179 7.45 -32.07 1.15
C SER A 179 6.77 -31.85 2.51
N PRO A 180 6.37 -32.91 3.24
CA PRO A 180 5.70 -32.76 4.54
C PRO A 180 6.50 -31.96 5.57
N SER A 181 7.84 -32.00 5.53
CA SER A 181 8.71 -31.23 6.42
C SER A 181 8.67 -29.73 6.11
N ILE A 182 8.82 -29.35 4.84
CA ILE A 182 8.73 -27.95 4.39
C ILE A 182 7.32 -27.41 4.66
N ALA A 183 6.28 -28.16 4.31
CA ALA A 183 4.89 -27.75 4.52
C ALA A 183 4.57 -27.54 6.01
N SER A 184 5.12 -28.38 6.90
CA SER A 184 4.92 -28.23 8.36
C SER A 184 5.67 -27.00 8.91
N ALA A 185 6.91 -26.78 8.49
CA ALA A 185 7.69 -25.61 8.89
C ALA A 185 7.05 -24.30 8.37
N ALA A 186 6.64 -24.27 7.10
CA ALA A 186 5.95 -23.13 6.49
C ALA A 186 4.63 -22.83 7.21
N ALA A 187 3.86 -23.84 7.60
CA ALA A 187 2.63 -23.64 8.35
C ALA A 187 2.89 -23.00 9.72
N ILE A 188 3.93 -23.42 10.46
CA ILE A 188 4.32 -22.80 11.74
C ILE A 188 4.62 -21.31 11.54
N TYR A 189 5.39 -20.97 10.49
CA TYR A 189 5.68 -19.59 10.16
C TYR A 189 4.40 -18.80 9.84
N VAL A 190 3.55 -19.34 8.95
CA VAL A 190 2.27 -18.73 8.54
C VAL A 190 1.32 -18.53 9.72
N TYR A 191 1.28 -19.45 10.68
CA TYR A 191 0.47 -19.29 11.90
C TYR A 191 0.95 -18.08 12.73
N GLY A 192 2.26 -17.84 12.79
CA GLY A 192 2.82 -16.63 13.40
C GLY A 192 2.49 -15.32 12.66
N LEU A 193 2.10 -15.40 11.39
CA LEU A 193 1.68 -14.26 10.56
C LEU A 193 0.17 -13.95 10.65
N ILE A 194 -0.64 -14.81 11.29
CA ILE A 194 -2.09 -14.56 11.42
C ILE A 194 -2.40 -13.17 12.01
N PRO A 195 -1.73 -12.71 13.09
CA PRO A 195 -1.98 -11.37 13.63
C PRO A 195 -1.64 -10.25 12.63
N GLN A 196 -0.67 -10.48 11.74
CA GLN A 196 -0.27 -9.52 10.71
C GLN A 196 -1.40 -9.22 9.72
N ILE A 197 -2.25 -10.20 9.38
CA ILE A 197 -3.40 -10.01 8.48
C ILE A 197 -4.30 -8.88 8.99
N PHE A 198 -4.62 -8.92 10.28
CA PHE A 198 -5.46 -7.90 10.90
C PHE A 198 -4.75 -6.56 11.02
N SER A 199 -3.43 -6.58 11.23
CA SER A 199 -2.64 -5.35 11.16
C SER A 199 -2.71 -4.72 9.76
N PHE A 200 -2.65 -5.50 8.67
CA PHE A 200 -2.83 -4.99 7.32
C PHE A 200 -4.21 -4.38 7.09
N ALA A 201 -5.25 -5.06 7.60
CA ALA A 201 -6.64 -4.60 7.48
C ALA A 201 -6.86 -3.20 8.08
N VAL A 202 -6.11 -2.85 9.13
CA VAL A 202 -6.15 -1.53 9.76
C VAL A 202 -5.12 -0.56 9.15
N ASN A 203 -3.94 -1.06 8.77
CA ASN A 203 -2.84 -0.24 8.24
C ASN A 203 -3.18 0.38 6.88
N PHE A 204 -3.79 -0.38 5.96
CA PHE A 204 -4.08 0.16 4.63
C PHE A 204 -5.05 1.35 4.67
N PRO A 205 -6.20 1.28 5.38
CA PRO A 205 -7.08 2.43 5.51
C PRO A 205 -6.41 3.63 6.18
N ILE A 206 -5.61 3.41 7.23
CA ILE A 206 -4.83 4.47 7.91
C ILE A 206 -3.88 5.15 6.93
N GLN A 207 -3.10 4.36 6.19
CA GLN A 207 -2.16 4.89 5.20
C GLN A 207 -2.89 5.70 4.13
N LYS A 208 -4.03 5.23 3.61
CA LYS A 208 -4.82 5.96 2.61
C LYS A 208 -5.47 7.23 3.17
N PHE A 209 -5.93 7.20 4.42
CA PHE A 209 -6.45 8.38 5.11
C PHE A 209 -5.38 9.46 5.28
N LEU A 210 -4.18 9.08 5.73
CA LEU A 210 -3.05 9.99 5.90
C LEU A 210 -2.53 10.51 4.56
N GLN A 211 -2.38 9.63 3.56
CA GLN A 211 -1.96 9.99 2.21
C GLN A 211 -2.94 10.97 1.54
N ALA A 212 -4.25 10.75 1.63
CA ALA A 212 -5.26 11.64 1.03
C ALA A 212 -5.23 13.09 1.57
N GLN A 213 -4.62 13.30 2.74
CA GLN A 213 -4.44 14.60 3.37
C GLN A 213 -3.01 15.16 3.16
N SER A 214 -2.19 14.51 2.34
CA SER A 214 -0.77 14.81 2.16
C SER A 214 0.09 14.65 3.43
N ILE A 215 -0.34 13.83 4.40
CA ILE A 215 0.35 13.61 5.68
C ILE A 215 1.14 12.30 5.65
N VAL A 216 2.28 12.28 4.95
CA VAL A 216 3.07 11.04 4.73
C VAL A 216 4.35 10.95 5.56
N ALA A 217 4.93 12.08 5.97
CA ALA A 217 6.18 12.10 6.72
C ALA A 217 6.11 11.38 8.08
N PRO A 218 5.04 11.55 8.90
CA PRO A 218 4.91 10.82 10.17
C PRO A 218 4.96 9.30 9.98
N SER A 219 4.29 8.77 8.95
CA SER A 219 4.32 7.35 8.63
C SER A 219 5.74 6.87 8.32
N ALA A 220 6.55 7.67 7.61
CA ALA A 220 7.94 7.32 7.29
C ALA A 220 8.81 7.22 8.55
N TYR A 221 8.71 8.18 9.48
CA TYR A 221 9.44 8.15 10.75
C TYR A 221 9.02 6.98 11.64
N ILE A 222 7.71 6.70 11.70
CA ILE A 222 7.17 5.56 12.44
C ILE A 222 7.72 4.26 11.85
N SER A 223 7.61 4.05 10.54
CA SER A 223 8.12 2.85 9.88
C SER A 223 9.63 2.68 10.08
N ALA A 224 10.43 3.75 9.97
CA ALA A 224 11.88 3.70 10.21
C ALA A 224 12.21 3.29 11.65
N SER A 225 11.50 3.84 12.62
CA SER A 225 11.66 3.49 14.04
C SER A 225 11.25 2.04 14.30
N THR A 226 10.13 1.60 13.71
CA THR A 226 9.67 0.20 13.77
C THR A 226 10.71 -0.73 13.18
N LEU A 227 11.35 -0.40 12.06
CA LEU A 227 12.38 -1.26 11.47
C LEU A 227 13.56 -1.48 12.41
N VAL A 228 14.06 -0.42 13.05
CA VAL A 228 15.16 -0.55 14.03
C VAL A 228 14.73 -1.45 15.18
N LEU A 229 13.54 -1.22 15.73
CA LEU A 229 12.98 -2.04 16.79
C LEU A 229 12.77 -3.51 16.34
N HIS A 230 12.30 -3.72 15.12
CA HIS A 230 12.08 -5.03 14.52
C HIS A 230 13.39 -5.82 14.45
N LEU A 231 14.48 -5.21 13.97
CA LEU A 231 15.79 -5.88 13.88
C LEU A 231 16.30 -6.31 15.27
N VAL A 232 16.16 -5.44 16.27
CA VAL A 232 16.58 -5.73 17.65
C VAL A 232 15.71 -6.84 18.25
N LEU A 233 14.38 -6.74 18.13
CA LEU A 233 13.45 -7.75 18.66
C LEU A 233 13.64 -9.09 17.96
N SER A 234 13.83 -9.11 16.64
CA SER A 234 14.08 -10.32 15.87
C SER A 234 15.34 -11.01 16.35
N TRP A 235 16.45 -10.27 16.55
CA TRP A 235 17.67 -10.84 17.11
C TRP A 235 17.47 -11.43 18.51
N VAL A 236 16.79 -10.72 19.42
CA VAL A 236 16.52 -11.21 20.78
C VAL A 236 15.64 -12.47 20.76
N VAL A 237 14.51 -12.41 20.06
CA VAL A 237 13.50 -13.49 20.06
C VAL A 237 14.03 -14.74 19.36
N VAL A 238 14.69 -14.56 18.21
CA VAL A 238 15.17 -15.69 17.40
C VAL A 238 16.39 -16.34 18.05
N TYR A 239 17.40 -15.57 18.47
CA TYR A 239 18.67 -16.14 18.94
C TYR A 239 18.84 -16.22 20.45
N LYS A 240 18.30 -15.26 21.23
CA LYS A 240 18.45 -15.27 22.70
C LYS A 240 17.36 -16.09 23.37
N MET A 241 16.12 -15.97 22.90
CA MET A 241 14.99 -16.72 23.45
C MET A 241 14.78 -18.08 22.76
N GLY A 242 15.39 -18.30 21.59
CA GLY A 242 15.32 -19.58 20.88
C GLY A 242 13.93 -19.91 20.34
N LEU A 243 13.07 -18.91 20.10
CA LEU A 243 11.70 -19.11 19.58
C LEU A 243 11.66 -19.46 18.09
N GLY A 244 12.83 -19.48 17.42
CA GLY A 244 13.01 -19.98 16.07
C GLY A 244 12.09 -19.33 15.04
N LEU A 245 11.57 -20.15 14.12
CA LEU A 245 10.77 -19.71 12.99
C LEU A 245 9.43 -19.07 13.40
N LEU A 246 8.76 -19.61 14.42
CA LEU A 246 7.53 -19.02 14.96
C LEU A 246 7.80 -17.65 15.57
N GLY A 247 8.90 -17.52 16.32
CA GLY A 247 9.33 -16.25 16.90
C GLY A 247 9.60 -15.18 15.84
N ALA A 248 10.28 -15.54 14.75
CA ALA A 248 10.52 -14.63 13.63
C ALA A 248 9.21 -14.08 13.03
N ALA A 249 8.24 -14.95 12.76
CA ALA A 249 6.93 -14.55 12.24
C ALA A 249 6.14 -13.68 13.24
N LEU A 250 6.15 -14.02 14.53
CA LEU A 250 5.45 -13.25 15.56
C LEU A 250 6.05 -11.85 15.75
N VAL A 251 7.38 -11.70 15.68
CA VAL A 251 8.03 -10.39 15.75
C VAL A 251 7.68 -9.54 14.53
N LEU A 252 7.63 -10.14 13.34
CA LEU A 252 7.14 -9.44 12.15
C LEU A 252 5.70 -8.96 12.35
N SER A 253 4.79 -9.84 12.78
CA SER A 253 3.41 -9.49 13.14
C SER A 253 3.33 -8.35 14.16
N LEU A 254 4.14 -8.42 15.23
CA LEU A 254 4.19 -7.40 16.26
C LEU A 254 4.66 -6.05 15.72
N SER A 255 5.64 -6.04 14.82
CA SER A 255 6.19 -4.83 14.21
C SER A 255 5.15 -4.09 13.37
N TRP A 256 4.32 -4.84 12.64
CA TRP A 256 3.16 -4.28 11.93
C TRP A 256 2.14 -3.66 12.89
N TRP A 257 1.82 -4.34 13.99
CA TRP A 257 0.93 -3.80 15.01
C TRP A 257 1.48 -2.53 15.68
N ILE A 258 2.78 -2.48 15.98
CA ILE A 258 3.43 -1.28 16.52
C ILE A 258 3.26 -0.11 15.54
N THR A 259 3.45 -0.35 14.25
CA THR A 259 3.25 0.66 13.20
C THR A 259 1.81 1.16 13.18
N VAL A 260 0.83 0.25 13.17
CA VAL A 260 -0.60 0.59 13.20
C VAL A 260 -0.97 1.40 14.42
N LEU A 261 -0.55 0.97 15.61
CA LEU A 261 -0.86 1.65 16.86
C LEU A 261 -0.23 3.04 16.91
N ALA A 262 1.03 3.18 16.50
CA ALA A 262 1.71 4.47 16.45
C ALA A 262 1.04 5.43 15.47
N GLN A 263 0.65 4.96 14.27
CA GLN A 263 -0.06 5.77 13.29
C GLN A 263 -1.47 6.16 13.77
N PHE A 264 -2.19 5.25 14.43
CA PHE A 264 -3.50 5.55 15.00
C PHE A 264 -3.40 6.57 16.14
N VAL A 265 -2.41 6.44 17.03
CA VAL A 265 -2.12 7.43 18.07
C VAL A 265 -1.84 8.80 17.44
N TYR A 266 -1.05 8.84 16.35
CA TYR A 266 -0.81 10.08 15.62
C TYR A 266 -2.12 10.70 15.07
N ILE A 267 -3.00 9.90 14.47
CA ILE A 267 -4.31 10.39 13.97
C ILE A 267 -5.16 10.99 15.10
N VAL A 268 -5.19 10.35 16.27
CA VAL A 268 -6.02 10.79 17.40
C VAL A 268 -5.43 12.03 18.10
N LYS A 269 -4.11 12.18 18.13
CA LYS A 269 -3.42 13.25 18.88
C LYS A 269 -3.02 14.45 18.03
N SER A 270 -2.89 14.31 16.71
CA SER A 270 -2.43 15.38 15.83
C SER A 270 -3.53 16.40 15.56
N GLU A 271 -3.22 17.69 15.75
CA GLU A 271 -4.13 18.79 15.40
C GLU A 271 -4.49 18.80 13.91
N ARG A 272 -3.61 18.28 13.04
CA ARG A 272 -3.87 18.17 11.59
C ARG A 272 -5.03 17.23 11.25
N CYS A 273 -5.23 16.19 12.05
CA CYS A 273 -6.28 15.20 11.81
C CYS A 273 -7.57 15.51 12.58
N LYS A 274 -7.64 16.59 13.34
CA LYS A 274 -8.78 16.93 14.21
C LYS A 274 -10.08 17.18 13.44
N ASN A 275 -9.98 17.75 12.24
CA ASN A 275 -11.13 18.02 11.38
C ASN A 275 -11.57 16.80 10.57
N THR A 276 -10.68 15.84 10.33
CA THR A 276 -10.92 14.65 9.52
C THR A 276 -11.23 13.41 10.34
N TRP A 277 -10.82 13.39 11.61
CA TRP A 277 -11.11 12.35 12.60
C TRP A 277 -11.87 12.92 13.80
N ARG A 278 -13.19 12.65 13.85
CA ARG A 278 -14.08 13.04 14.96
C ARG A 278 -14.40 11.89 15.93
N GLY A 279 -13.65 10.80 15.84
CA GLY A 279 -13.89 9.58 16.62
C GLY A 279 -14.78 8.56 15.91
N PHE A 280 -15.17 7.53 16.65
CA PHE A 280 -15.95 6.41 16.13
C PHE A 280 -17.40 6.82 15.83
N SER A 281 -17.93 6.36 14.69
CA SER A 281 -19.28 6.68 14.24
C SER A 281 -20.02 5.45 13.73
N TRP A 282 -21.29 5.32 14.11
CA TRP A 282 -22.18 4.28 13.58
C TRP A 282 -22.40 4.36 12.07
N GLN A 283 -22.14 5.52 11.46
CA GLN A 283 -22.20 5.71 10.01
C GLN A 283 -21.16 4.87 9.26
N ALA A 284 -20.14 4.34 9.95
CA ALA A 284 -19.21 3.38 9.38
C ALA A 284 -19.91 2.10 8.89
N PHE A 285 -21.02 1.70 9.53
CA PHE A 285 -21.78 0.50 9.18
C PHE A 285 -22.83 0.71 8.09
N SER A 286 -23.09 1.96 7.68
CA SER A 286 -24.02 2.25 6.60
C SER A 286 -23.34 2.16 5.22
N GLY A 287 -24.08 1.74 4.19
CA GLY A 287 -23.57 1.70 2.81
C GLY A 287 -22.46 0.68 2.54
N LEU A 288 -22.25 -0.29 3.44
CA LEU A 288 -21.18 -1.31 3.32
C LEU A 288 -21.28 -2.12 2.02
N LEU A 289 -22.48 -2.46 1.56
CA LEU A 289 -22.67 -3.27 0.35
C LEU A 289 -22.13 -2.59 -0.91
N GLY A 290 -22.38 -1.27 -1.06
CA GLY A 290 -21.86 -0.50 -2.19
C GLY A 290 -20.34 -0.38 -2.14
N PHE A 291 -19.81 -0.11 -0.93
CA PHE A 291 -18.36 -0.06 -0.69
C PHE A 291 -17.68 -1.41 -0.96
N PHE A 292 -18.33 -2.51 -0.57
CA PHE A 292 -17.86 -3.86 -0.81
C PHE A 292 -17.75 -4.19 -2.29
N LYS A 293 -18.78 -3.87 -3.10
CA LYS A 293 -18.73 -4.10 -4.55
C LYS A 293 -17.54 -3.38 -5.20
N LEU A 294 -17.28 -2.13 -4.82
CA LEU A 294 -16.14 -1.36 -5.32
C LEU A 294 -14.79 -1.95 -4.86
N SER A 295 -14.73 -2.35 -3.59
CA SER A 295 -13.52 -2.94 -2.98
C SER A 295 -13.19 -4.29 -3.62
N VAL A 296 -14.18 -5.15 -3.89
CA VAL A 296 -14.00 -6.44 -4.56
C VAL A 296 -13.50 -6.27 -5.99
N ALA A 297 -14.08 -5.35 -6.76
CA ALA A 297 -13.62 -5.09 -8.13
C ALA A 297 -12.14 -4.66 -8.15
N SER A 298 -11.76 -3.77 -7.23
CA SER A 298 -10.38 -3.29 -7.09
C SER A 298 -9.43 -4.38 -6.59
N ALA A 299 -9.92 -5.25 -5.70
CA ALA A 299 -9.18 -6.40 -5.19
C ALA A 299 -8.89 -7.44 -6.28
N VAL A 300 -9.88 -7.77 -7.10
CA VAL A 300 -9.71 -8.71 -8.22
C VAL A 300 -8.66 -8.21 -9.20
N MET A 301 -8.68 -6.92 -9.55
CA MET A 301 -7.69 -6.33 -10.44
C MET A 301 -6.25 -6.51 -9.92
N LEU A 302 -5.98 -6.08 -8.67
CA LEU A 302 -4.64 -6.18 -8.07
C LEU A 302 -4.24 -7.62 -7.72
N CYS A 303 -5.19 -8.49 -7.38
CA CYS A 303 -4.94 -9.92 -7.23
C CYS A 303 -4.53 -10.55 -8.55
N LEU A 304 -5.21 -10.26 -9.66
CA LEU A 304 -4.84 -10.81 -10.97
C LEU A 304 -3.43 -10.35 -11.37
N GLU A 305 -3.08 -9.09 -11.12
CA GLU A 305 -1.74 -8.57 -11.40
C GLU A 305 -0.65 -9.28 -10.55
N THR A 306 -0.88 -9.43 -9.25
CA THR A 306 0.08 -10.07 -8.34
C THR A 306 0.16 -11.59 -8.55
N TRP A 307 -0.96 -12.25 -8.78
CA TRP A 307 -1.01 -13.71 -8.94
C TRP A 307 -0.52 -14.16 -10.30
N TYR A 308 -0.65 -13.32 -11.34
CA TYR A 308 -0.07 -13.57 -12.66
C TYR A 308 1.43 -13.86 -12.56
N PHE A 309 2.18 -13.08 -11.78
CA PHE A 309 3.61 -13.34 -11.55
C PHE A 309 3.86 -14.67 -10.85
N GLN A 310 3.02 -15.05 -9.89
CA GLN A 310 3.18 -16.34 -9.20
C GLN A 310 2.93 -17.53 -10.14
N ILE A 311 1.98 -17.39 -11.07
CA ILE A 311 1.74 -18.39 -12.12
C ILE A 311 2.96 -18.50 -13.04
N LEU A 312 3.58 -17.38 -13.43
CA LEU A 312 4.82 -17.41 -14.24
C LEU A 312 5.96 -18.14 -13.52
N VAL A 313 6.12 -17.94 -12.22
CA VAL A 313 7.10 -18.68 -11.40
C VAL A 313 6.82 -20.17 -11.38
N LEU A 314 5.55 -20.56 -11.23
CA LEU A 314 5.16 -21.97 -11.26
C LEU A 314 5.43 -22.60 -12.64
N LEU A 315 5.13 -21.89 -13.73
CA LEU A 315 5.41 -22.36 -15.09
C LEU A 315 6.90 -22.49 -15.35
N ALA A 316 7.72 -21.55 -14.87
CA ALA A 316 9.18 -21.62 -14.98
C ALA A 316 9.77 -22.85 -14.26
N GLY A 317 9.15 -23.30 -13.16
CA GLY A 317 9.52 -24.54 -12.47
C GLY A 317 9.23 -25.82 -13.25
N LEU A 318 8.45 -25.75 -14.34
CA LEU A 318 8.11 -26.88 -15.20
C LEU A 318 8.98 -26.97 -16.46
N LEU A 319 9.97 -26.07 -16.61
CA LEU A 319 10.81 -26.03 -17.79
C LEU A 319 11.98 -27.02 -17.77
N PRO A 320 12.56 -27.35 -18.94
CA PRO A 320 13.87 -27.99 -19.02
C PRO A 320 14.92 -27.14 -18.27
N ASN A 321 15.68 -27.76 -17.35
CA ASN A 321 16.60 -27.09 -16.43
C ASN A 321 15.94 -26.02 -15.54
N PRO A 322 15.02 -26.43 -14.64
CA PRO A 322 14.25 -25.51 -13.81
C PRO A 322 15.11 -24.66 -12.87
N GLU A 323 16.29 -25.16 -12.46
CA GLU A 323 17.22 -24.43 -11.60
C GLU A 323 17.65 -23.08 -12.21
N LEU A 324 18.15 -23.07 -13.46
CA LEU A 324 18.57 -21.85 -14.14
C LEU A 324 17.41 -20.88 -14.41
N ALA A 325 16.25 -21.42 -14.80
CA ALA A 325 15.06 -20.61 -15.08
C ALA A 325 14.49 -19.98 -13.79
N LEU A 326 14.45 -20.73 -12.69
CA LEU A 326 13.99 -20.24 -11.39
C LEU A 326 14.97 -19.24 -10.77
N ASP A 327 16.28 -19.49 -10.88
CA ASP A 327 17.31 -18.59 -10.36
C ASP A 327 17.26 -17.23 -11.06
N SER A 328 17.20 -17.22 -12.39
CA SER A 328 17.07 -15.98 -13.17
C SER A 328 15.75 -15.26 -12.88
N LEU A 329 14.63 -15.98 -12.82
CA LEU A 329 13.33 -15.42 -12.51
C LEU A 329 13.25 -14.87 -11.08
N SER A 330 13.93 -15.49 -10.11
CA SER A 330 14.02 -15.00 -8.73
C SER A 330 14.73 -13.64 -8.64
N ILE A 331 15.84 -13.49 -9.38
CA ILE A 331 16.55 -12.19 -9.49
C ILE A 331 15.64 -11.14 -10.14
N CYS A 332 14.99 -11.50 -11.25
CA CYS A 332 14.08 -10.62 -11.97
C CYS A 332 12.88 -10.16 -11.11
N THR A 333 12.25 -11.09 -10.38
CA THR A 333 11.09 -10.80 -9.52
C THR A 333 11.49 -9.97 -8.30
N THR A 334 12.67 -10.21 -7.74
CA THR A 334 13.23 -9.36 -6.68
C THR A 334 13.39 -7.92 -7.17
N ILE A 335 14.11 -7.70 -8.29
CA ILE A 335 14.29 -6.35 -8.85
C ILE A 335 12.93 -5.69 -9.18
N SER A 336 12.00 -6.45 -9.76
CA SER A 336 10.66 -5.96 -10.08
C SER A 336 9.89 -5.57 -8.81
N GLY A 337 10.04 -6.30 -7.71
CA GLY A 337 9.43 -5.96 -6.42
C GLY A 337 9.93 -4.63 -5.87
N TRP A 338 11.24 -4.35 -5.94
CA TRP A 338 11.80 -3.05 -5.55
C TRP A 338 11.23 -1.91 -6.40
N VAL A 339 11.19 -2.09 -7.72
CA VAL A 339 10.62 -1.06 -8.61
C VAL A 339 9.12 -0.88 -8.35
N PHE A 340 8.38 -1.97 -8.13
CA PHE A 340 6.96 -1.92 -7.83
C PHE A 340 6.67 -1.11 -6.56
N MET A 341 7.45 -1.27 -5.49
CA MET A 341 7.29 -0.48 -4.26
C MET A 341 7.53 1.02 -4.49
N ILE A 342 8.50 1.36 -5.33
CA ILE A 342 8.75 2.75 -5.75
C ILE A 342 7.54 3.29 -6.54
N SER A 343 7.04 2.52 -7.51
CA SER A 343 5.87 2.88 -8.31
C SER A 343 4.61 3.06 -7.45
N VAL A 344 4.38 2.19 -6.47
CA VAL A 344 3.25 2.32 -5.53
C VAL A 344 3.38 3.59 -4.69
N GLY A 345 4.57 3.91 -4.19
CA GLY A 345 4.82 5.14 -3.44
C GLY A 345 4.60 6.41 -4.29
N LEU A 346 5.06 6.40 -5.55
CA LEU A 346 4.80 7.48 -6.50
C LEU A 346 3.32 7.63 -6.83
N ASN A 347 2.61 6.52 -7.08
CA ASN A 347 1.18 6.51 -7.36
C ASN A 347 0.35 7.06 -6.20
N ALA A 348 0.71 6.74 -4.96
CA ALA A 348 0.06 7.29 -3.77
C ALA A 348 0.22 8.82 -3.68
N ALA A 349 1.38 9.35 -4.07
CA ALA A 349 1.63 10.79 -4.07
C ALA A 349 0.96 11.52 -5.25
N ALA A 350 1.01 10.94 -6.44
CA ALA A 350 0.42 11.51 -7.66
C ALA A 350 -1.09 11.74 -7.51
N ARG A 351 -1.80 10.87 -6.78
CA ARG A 351 -3.25 11.00 -6.55
C ARG A 351 -3.64 12.20 -5.68
N CYS A 352 -2.68 12.78 -4.94
CA CYS A 352 -2.91 13.94 -4.09
C CYS A 352 -2.61 15.26 -4.84
N CYS A 353 -1.82 15.21 -5.92
CA CYS A 353 -1.47 16.35 -6.75
C CYS A 353 -2.08 16.17 -8.14
N CYS A 354 -3.23 16.78 -8.44
CA CYS A 354 -3.84 16.64 -9.77
C CYS A 354 -3.86 17.98 -10.51
N TRP A 355 -3.26 18.03 -11.71
CA TRP A 355 -3.93 18.46 -12.96
C TRP A 355 -3.18 18.01 -14.23
N VAL A 356 -1.85 17.81 -14.23
CA VAL A 356 -1.08 17.50 -15.47
C VAL A 356 -0.40 16.13 -15.47
N TRP A 357 0.05 15.63 -14.31
CA TRP A 357 0.83 14.38 -14.23
C TRP A 357 0.04 13.08 -14.41
N MET A 358 -1.28 13.10 -14.18
CA MET A 358 -2.11 11.88 -14.20
C MET A 358 -2.18 11.23 -15.59
N ALA A 359 -2.03 12.01 -16.67
CA ALA A 359 -2.04 11.49 -18.04
C ALA A 359 -0.67 10.97 -18.50
N SER A 360 0.43 11.63 -18.10
CA SER A 360 1.77 11.28 -18.62
C SER A 360 2.51 10.26 -17.77
N PHE A 361 2.40 10.31 -16.44
CA PHE A 361 3.21 9.45 -15.56
C PHE A 361 2.48 8.21 -15.08
N CYS A 362 1.16 8.22 -14.92
CA CYS A 362 0.41 6.96 -14.73
C CYS A 362 0.65 6.04 -15.93
N CYS A 363 0.62 6.60 -17.14
CA CYS A 363 0.99 5.88 -18.36
C CYS A 363 2.47 5.46 -18.39
N VAL A 364 3.44 6.25 -17.91
CA VAL A 364 4.87 5.87 -17.90
C VAL A 364 5.27 4.93 -16.75
N CYS A 365 4.61 4.99 -15.60
CA CYS A 365 4.87 4.11 -14.45
C CYS A 365 4.09 2.79 -14.57
N GLU A 366 2.83 2.81 -15.03
CA GLU A 366 2.13 1.59 -15.45
C GLU A 366 2.79 1.02 -16.70
N CYS A 367 3.12 1.81 -17.73
CA CYS A 367 3.97 1.30 -18.82
C CYS A 367 5.37 0.95 -18.33
N GLY A 368 5.88 1.47 -17.21
CA GLY A 368 7.23 1.16 -16.70
C GLY A 368 7.27 -0.15 -15.94
N VAL A 369 6.25 -0.41 -15.11
CA VAL A 369 6.00 -1.70 -14.45
C VAL A 369 5.54 -2.74 -15.47
N LEU A 370 4.72 -2.35 -16.46
CA LEU A 370 4.40 -3.19 -17.60
C LEU A 370 5.62 -3.36 -18.50
N LEU A 371 6.48 -2.38 -18.76
CA LEU A 371 7.70 -2.55 -19.57
C LEU A 371 8.73 -3.38 -18.82
N LEU A 372 8.82 -3.27 -17.50
CA LEU A 372 9.64 -4.13 -16.67
C LEU A 372 9.06 -5.54 -16.59
N GLY A 373 7.74 -5.66 -16.46
CA GLY A 373 6.99 -6.91 -16.56
C GLY A 373 7.15 -7.55 -17.95
N TRP A 374 7.10 -6.77 -19.02
CA TRP A 374 7.30 -7.17 -20.40
C TRP A 374 8.78 -7.43 -20.70
N SER A 375 9.70 -6.77 -19.99
CA SER A 375 11.15 -7.03 -20.11
C SER A 375 11.56 -8.25 -19.31
N THR A 376 10.92 -8.55 -18.19
CA THR A 376 11.07 -9.79 -17.45
C THR A 376 10.36 -10.91 -18.20
N ILE A 377 9.20 -10.67 -18.81
CA ILE A 377 8.58 -11.58 -19.78
C ILE A 377 9.47 -11.75 -21.00
N TRP A 378 10.11 -10.73 -21.57
CA TRP A 378 10.95 -10.85 -22.76
C TRP A 378 12.29 -11.51 -22.44
N CYS A 379 12.86 -11.23 -21.27
CA CYS A 379 14.07 -11.87 -20.78
C CYS A 379 13.79 -13.33 -20.43
N ALA A 380 12.68 -13.62 -19.72
CA ALA A 380 12.18 -14.98 -19.53
C ALA A 380 11.93 -15.62 -20.89
N SER A 381 11.10 -15.05 -21.78
CA SER A 381 10.82 -15.57 -23.13
C SER A 381 12.08 -15.84 -23.94
N ARG A 382 13.11 -14.98 -23.89
CA ARG A 382 14.39 -15.21 -24.56
C ARG A 382 15.20 -16.33 -23.90
N ILE A 383 15.23 -16.41 -22.58
CA ILE A 383 15.86 -17.51 -21.84
C ILE A 383 15.12 -18.82 -22.17
N LEU A 384 13.79 -18.83 -22.12
CA LEU A 384 12.90 -19.93 -22.51
C LEU A 384 13.14 -20.36 -23.98
N LEU A 385 13.27 -19.40 -24.91
CA LEU A 385 13.56 -19.65 -26.34
C LEU A 385 14.98 -20.15 -26.58
N GLN A 386 15.98 -19.70 -25.82
CA GLN A 386 17.36 -20.18 -25.91
C GLN A 386 17.58 -21.55 -25.26
N MET A 387 16.65 -22.00 -24.42
CA MET A 387 16.68 -23.33 -23.80
C MET A 387 15.83 -24.37 -24.56
N TRP A 388 15.01 -23.93 -25.52
CA TRP A 388 14.21 -24.78 -26.41
C TRP A 388 14.83 -25.00 -27.80
N CYS A 389 15.85 -24.21 -28.17
CA CYS A 389 16.80 -24.52 -29.24
C CYS A 389 18.03 -25.19 -28.63
#